data_AF-I1MJZ1-F1
#
_entry.id   AF-I1MJZ1-F1
#
_cell.length_a   1.000
_cell.length_b   1.000
_cell.length_c   1.000
_cell.angle_alpha   90.00
_cell.angle_beta   90.00
_cell.angle_gamma   90.00
#
_symmetry.space_group_name_H-M   'P 1'
#
loop_
_entity.id
_entity.type
_entity.pdbx_description
1 polymer ?
#
loop_
_entity_poly.entity_id
_entity_poly.type
_entity_poly.pdbx_seq_one_letter_code
_entity_poly.pdbx_strand_id
1 'polypeptide(L)'
;MNVESERKDEQEVKGWRKALKSVGNWLAHKDKDEWLKDMRGMLSLVSTVIATMTFQSALNPPGGVRPGNESGVVQCPVNKADNNPCPGESILAVVYPDEYEKFLIWNTTCFISSLAVCVLLVGGFPLKHRFFTWLLSIGMCITISSLTLTYMYGAGMVTPDTLWKSTASSLFEKVIYIWISLLGLVAFVLCLRLIVWIVFACM
;
A
#
# COMPACT_ATOMS: atom_id res chain seq x y z
N MET A 1 22.40 -43.97 15.54
CA MET A 1 22.88 -42.64 15.12
C MET A 1 24.39 -42.79 14.94
N ASN A 2 24.94 -42.49 13.75
CA ASN A 2 26.33 -42.82 13.41
C ASN A 2 27.19 -41.55 13.54
N VAL A 3 28.42 -41.66 14.02
CA VAL A 3 29.33 -40.50 14.21
C VAL A 3 29.49 -39.68 12.92
N GLU A 4 29.40 -40.33 11.76
CA GLU A 4 29.46 -39.68 10.45
C GLU A 4 28.25 -38.77 10.16
N SER A 5 27.04 -39.09 10.65
CA SER A 5 25.88 -38.20 10.49
C SER A 5 26.03 -36.93 11.32
N GLU A 6 26.52 -37.05 12.56
CA GLU A 6 26.78 -35.90 13.43
C GLU A 6 27.83 -34.95 12.84
N ARG A 7 28.88 -35.49 12.21
CA ARG A 7 29.89 -34.67 11.53
C ARG A 7 29.36 -33.94 10.30
N LYS A 8 28.44 -34.54 9.55
CA LYS A 8 27.77 -33.87 8.41
C LYS A 8 26.90 -32.72 8.89
N ASP A 9 26.07 -32.94 9.90
CA ASP A 9 25.22 -31.90 10.49
C ASP A 9 26.08 -30.73 11.03
N GLU A 10 27.19 -31.02 11.71
CA GLU A 10 28.13 -29.99 12.15
C GLU A 10 28.77 -29.20 10.99
N GLN A 11 29.12 -29.88 9.89
CA GLN A 11 29.70 -29.24 8.72
C GLN A 11 28.69 -28.35 8.00
N GLU A 12 27.44 -28.79 7.87
CA GLU A 12 26.35 -27.97 7.31
C GLU A 12 26.11 -26.74 8.18
N VAL A 13 25.98 -26.89 9.51
CA VAL A 13 25.81 -25.76 10.43
C VAL A 13 26.99 -24.78 10.34
N LYS A 14 28.24 -25.27 10.22
CA LYS A 14 29.43 -24.42 10.02
C LYS A 14 29.38 -23.70 8.66
N GLY A 15 28.92 -24.38 7.61
CA GLY A 15 28.72 -23.82 6.27
C GLY A 15 27.68 -22.70 6.28
N TRP A 16 26.49 -22.97 6.82
CA TRP A 16 25.42 -21.99 7.01
C TRP A 16 25.87 -20.80 7.84
N ARG A 17 26.63 -21.01 8.93
CA ARG A 17 27.17 -19.92 9.75
C ARG A 17 28.15 -19.05 8.97
N LYS A 18 29.00 -19.64 8.12
CA LYS A 18 29.91 -18.87 7.23
C LYS A 18 29.14 -18.09 6.17
N ALA A 19 28.14 -18.71 5.54
CA ALA A 19 27.26 -18.04 4.57
C ALA A 19 26.54 -16.85 5.22
N LEU A 20 25.95 -17.05 6.41
CA LEU A 20 25.29 -15.98 7.17
C LEU A 20 26.23 -14.83 7.50
N LYS A 21 27.46 -15.15 7.91
CA LYS A 21 28.49 -14.15 8.22
C LYS A 21 28.94 -13.39 6.97
N SER A 22 29.05 -14.07 5.83
CA SER A 22 29.38 -13.45 4.54
C SER A 22 28.27 -12.50 4.08
N VAL A 23 27.00 -12.90 4.20
CA VAL A 23 25.85 -12.05 3.91
C VAL A 23 25.81 -10.84 4.85
N GLY A 24 26.04 -11.06 6.15
CA GLY A 24 26.12 -9.98 7.14
C GLY A 24 27.23 -8.97 6.85
N ASN A 25 28.43 -9.45 6.47
CA ASN A 25 29.54 -8.58 6.09
C ASN A 25 29.26 -7.82 4.78
N TRP A 26 28.63 -8.46 3.80
CA TRP A 26 28.22 -7.81 2.55
C TRP A 26 27.20 -6.68 2.81
N LEU A 27 26.23 -6.91 3.71
CA LEU A 27 25.28 -5.89 4.15
C LEU A 27 25.96 -4.76 4.93
N ALA A 28 26.99 -5.06 5.73
CA ALA A 28 27.75 -4.07 6.48
C ALA A 28 28.71 -3.25 5.59
N HIS A 29 29.19 -3.81 4.47
CA HIS A 29 30.14 -3.16 3.59
C HIS A 29 29.50 -2.16 2.62
N LYS A 30 28.19 -2.26 2.36
CA LYS A 30 27.51 -1.22 1.59
C LYS A 30 27.55 0.08 2.40
N ASP A 31 28.22 1.10 1.86
CA ASP A 31 28.34 2.40 2.52
C ASP A 31 26.94 2.85 2.94
N LYS A 32 26.77 3.21 4.22
CA LYS A 32 25.49 3.64 4.77
C LYS A 32 24.87 4.76 3.93
N ASP A 33 25.70 5.63 3.35
CA ASP A 33 25.22 6.73 2.51
C ASP A 33 24.79 6.27 1.11
N GLU A 34 25.44 5.26 0.52
CA GLU A 34 25.01 4.64 -0.74
C GLU A 34 23.71 3.86 -0.56
N TRP A 35 23.62 3.04 0.50
CA TRP A 35 22.40 2.29 0.82
C TRP A 35 21.19 3.21 1.05
N LEU A 36 21.38 4.33 1.76
CA LEU A 36 20.33 5.33 1.97
C LEU A 36 19.91 6.01 0.66
N LYS A 37 20.85 6.30 -0.25
CA LYS A 37 20.55 6.87 -1.58
C LYS A 37 19.74 5.91 -2.43
N ASP A 38 20.13 4.63 -2.47
CA ASP A 38 19.39 3.60 -3.22
C ASP A 38 17.98 3.41 -2.66
N MET A 39 17.85 3.31 -1.33
CA MET A 39 16.55 3.17 -0.67
C MET A 39 15.65 4.38 -0.98
N ARG A 40 16.19 5.60 -0.93
CA ARG A 40 15.47 6.82 -1.30
C ARG A 40 14.98 6.77 -2.76
N GLY A 41 15.84 6.36 -3.68
CA GLY A 41 15.48 6.22 -5.10
C GLY A 41 14.37 5.19 -5.32
N MET A 42 14.49 4.01 -4.71
CA MET A 42 13.49 2.94 -4.80
C MET A 42 12.14 3.37 -4.21
N LEU A 43 12.13 4.00 -3.03
CA LEU A 43 10.90 4.49 -2.42
C LEU A 43 10.24 5.58 -3.27
N SER A 44 11.03 6.50 -3.86
CA SER A 44 10.49 7.56 -4.71
C SER A 44 9.82 6.98 -5.96
N LEU A 45 10.43 5.95 -6.54
CA LEU A 45 9.87 5.22 -7.67
C LEU A 45 8.56 4.53 -7.28
N VAL A 46 8.54 3.77 -6.17
CA VAL A 46 7.35 3.08 -5.69
C VAL A 46 6.21 4.07 -5.39
N SER A 47 6.50 5.18 -4.70
CA SER A 47 5.49 6.21 -4.40
C SER A 47 4.92 6.85 -5.66
N THR A 48 5.76 7.11 -6.67
CA THR A 48 5.30 7.66 -7.96
C THR A 48 4.41 6.66 -8.70
N VAL A 49 4.77 5.38 -8.68
CA VAL A 49 3.95 4.30 -9.28
C VAL A 49 2.60 4.21 -8.57
N ILE A 50 2.57 4.19 -7.24
CA ILE A 50 1.31 4.13 -6.47
C ILE A 50 0.45 5.35 -6.75
N ALA A 51 1.04 6.56 -6.73
CA ALA A 51 0.31 7.79 -7.05
C ALA A 51 -0.31 7.76 -8.45
N THR A 52 0.42 7.22 -9.43
CA THR A 52 -0.09 7.06 -10.80
C THR A 52 -1.24 6.06 -10.86
N MET A 53 -1.10 4.91 -10.19
CA MET A 53 -2.15 3.89 -10.14
C MET A 53 -3.42 4.40 -9.47
N THR A 54 -3.31 5.13 -8.36
CA THR A 54 -4.48 5.69 -7.66
C THR A 54 -5.15 6.77 -8.51
N PHE A 55 -4.40 7.71 -9.06
CA PHE A 55 -4.92 8.73 -9.98
C PHE A 55 -5.69 8.10 -11.15
N GLN A 56 -5.11 7.07 -11.78
CA GLN A 56 -5.75 6.36 -12.89
C GLN A 56 -7.02 5.64 -12.45
N SER A 57 -7.01 4.97 -11.31
CA SER A 57 -8.19 4.24 -10.80
C SER A 57 -9.31 5.15 -10.30
N ALA A 58 -9.02 6.40 -9.92
CA ALA A 58 -10.05 7.37 -9.56
C ALA A 58 -10.72 7.98 -10.80
N LEU A 59 -9.94 8.32 -11.84
CA LEU A 59 -10.48 8.88 -13.10
C LEU A 59 -11.04 7.83 -14.06
N ASN A 60 -10.58 6.59 -13.94
CA ASN A 60 -11.14 5.43 -14.63
C ASN A 60 -11.70 4.50 -13.55
N PRO A 61 -12.88 4.83 -12.99
CA PRO A 61 -13.41 4.13 -11.84
C PRO A 61 -13.61 2.65 -12.12
N PRO A 62 -13.53 1.79 -11.09
CA PRO A 62 -13.95 0.41 -11.21
C PRO A 62 -15.38 0.34 -11.76
N GLY A 63 -15.67 -0.67 -12.58
CA GLY A 63 -16.96 -0.80 -13.29
C GLY A 63 -17.12 0.14 -14.49
N GLY A 64 -16.18 1.06 -14.71
CA GLY A 64 -16.20 1.98 -15.84
C GLY A 64 -17.22 3.12 -15.69
N VAL A 65 -17.36 3.86 -16.78
CA VAL A 65 -18.24 5.01 -16.87
C VAL A 65 -19.39 4.75 -17.83
N ARG A 66 -20.51 5.44 -17.64
CA ARG A 66 -21.64 5.32 -18.55
C ARG A 66 -21.24 5.82 -19.95
N PRO A 67 -21.45 5.02 -21.01
CA PRO A 67 -21.18 5.46 -22.38
C PRO A 67 -22.18 6.53 -22.84
N GLY A 68 -21.76 7.36 -23.81
CA GLY A 68 -22.67 8.24 -24.53
C GLY A 68 -23.61 7.46 -25.44
N ASN A 69 -24.77 8.05 -25.78
CA ASN A 69 -25.69 7.46 -26.74
C ASN A 69 -25.13 7.56 -28.18
N GLU A 70 -25.44 6.59 -29.04
CA GLU A 70 -24.94 6.53 -30.43
C GLU A 70 -25.41 7.72 -31.28
N SER A 71 -26.48 8.41 -30.85
CA SER A 71 -27.06 9.58 -31.52
C SER A 71 -26.13 10.81 -31.55
N GLY A 72 -24.93 10.74 -30.96
CA GLY A 72 -23.98 11.84 -30.82
C GLY A 72 -24.40 12.93 -29.82
N VAL A 73 -25.68 12.94 -29.43
CA VAL A 73 -26.24 13.83 -28.42
C VAL A 73 -26.02 13.23 -27.03
N VAL A 74 -25.06 13.79 -26.30
CA VAL A 74 -24.79 13.46 -24.91
C VAL A 74 -25.71 14.31 -24.03
N GLN A 75 -26.77 13.70 -23.50
CA GLN A 75 -27.67 14.34 -22.54
C GLN A 75 -27.65 13.60 -21.21
N CYS A 76 -27.51 14.36 -20.13
CA CYS A 76 -27.79 13.86 -18.80
C CYS A 76 -29.31 13.64 -18.65
N PRO A 77 -29.73 12.60 -17.91
CA PRO A 77 -31.12 12.43 -17.53
C PRO A 77 -31.64 13.69 -16.82
N VAL A 78 -32.67 14.32 -17.37
CA VAL A 78 -33.31 15.51 -16.75
C VAL A 78 -33.97 15.13 -15.42
N ASN A 79 -34.57 13.94 -15.38
CA ASN A 79 -35.18 13.39 -14.18
C ASN A 79 -34.12 12.66 -13.35
N LYS A 80 -33.61 13.34 -12.30
CA LYS A 80 -32.73 12.71 -11.28
C LYS A 80 -33.38 11.52 -10.55
N ALA A 81 -34.71 11.37 -10.65
CA ALA A 81 -35.44 10.26 -10.05
C ALA A 81 -35.03 8.88 -10.58
N ASP A 82 -34.44 8.82 -11.78
CA ASP A 82 -33.98 7.55 -12.38
C ASP A 82 -32.66 7.04 -11.75
N ASN A 83 -32.04 7.79 -10.81
CA ASN A 83 -30.69 7.55 -10.27
C ASN A 83 -29.62 7.31 -11.35
N ASN A 84 -29.92 7.67 -12.59
CA ASN A 84 -29.17 7.22 -13.74
C ASN A 84 -28.00 8.18 -13.96
N PRO A 85 -26.74 7.68 -14.04
CA PRO A 85 -25.60 8.57 -14.13
C PRO A 85 -25.59 9.34 -15.47
N CYS A 86 -24.97 10.50 -15.50
CA CYS A 86 -24.62 11.16 -16.76
C CYS A 86 -23.58 10.33 -17.54
N PRO A 87 -23.52 10.45 -18.87
CA PRO A 87 -22.41 9.87 -19.63
C PRO A 87 -21.07 10.39 -19.12
N GLY A 88 -20.12 9.49 -18.87
CA GLY A 88 -18.83 9.80 -18.25
C GLY A 88 -18.80 9.68 -16.71
N GLU A 89 -19.94 9.58 -16.04
CA GLU A 89 -19.98 9.28 -14.60
C GLU A 89 -19.87 7.77 -14.36
N SER A 90 -19.34 7.41 -13.18
CA SER A 90 -19.20 6.01 -12.79
C SER A 90 -20.56 5.33 -12.67
N ILE A 91 -20.69 4.15 -13.30
CA ILE A 91 -21.88 3.30 -13.11
C ILE A 91 -21.92 2.78 -11.67
N LEU A 92 -20.76 2.48 -11.10
CA LEU A 92 -20.65 1.87 -9.77
C LEU A 92 -21.00 2.84 -8.65
N ALA A 93 -20.80 4.15 -8.85
CA ALA A 93 -21.25 5.19 -7.93
C ALA A 93 -22.78 5.18 -7.71
N VAL A 94 -23.54 4.69 -8.70
CA VAL A 94 -25.00 4.59 -8.62
C VAL A 94 -25.44 3.23 -8.06
N VAL A 95 -24.73 2.15 -8.42
CA VAL A 95 -25.09 0.79 -7.99
C VAL A 95 -24.71 0.55 -6.53
N TYR A 96 -23.53 1.02 -6.10
CA TYR A 96 -22.98 0.83 -4.75
C TYR A 96 -22.46 2.17 -4.18
N PRO A 97 -23.34 3.14 -3.87
CA PRO A 97 -22.93 4.50 -3.51
C PRO A 97 -22.04 4.53 -2.26
N ASP A 98 -22.39 3.77 -1.22
CA ASP A 98 -21.67 3.77 0.07
C ASP A 98 -20.27 3.16 -0.05
N GLU A 99 -20.13 2.08 -0.82
CA GLU A 99 -18.85 1.42 -1.08
C GLU A 99 -17.98 2.27 -2.00
N TYR A 100 -18.59 2.92 -3.00
CA TYR A 100 -17.89 3.78 -3.94
C TYR A 100 -17.35 5.05 -3.26
N GLU A 101 -18.11 5.65 -2.35
CA GLU A 101 -17.64 6.76 -1.51
C GLU A 101 -16.41 6.35 -0.69
N LYS A 102 -16.49 5.21 0.02
CA LYS A 102 -15.35 4.68 0.80
C LYS A 102 -14.15 4.41 -0.12
N PHE A 103 -14.37 3.80 -1.28
CA PHE A 103 -13.33 3.57 -2.28
C PHE A 103 -12.61 4.88 -2.65
N LEU A 104 -13.35 5.94 -3.00
CA LEU A 104 -12.77 7.22 -3.39
C LEU A 104 -12.01 7.89 -2.24
N ILE A 105 -12.53 7.85 -1.01
CA ILE A 105 -11.85 8.43 0.16
C ILE A 105 -10.50 7.75 0.40
N TRP A 106 -10.48 6.41 0.44
CA TRP A 106 -9.24 5.66 0.63
C TRP A 106 -8.27 5.85 -0.55
N ASN A 107 -8.78 5.87 -1.77
CA ASN A 107 -7.96 6.06 -2.97
C ASN A 107 -7.29 7.43 -2.99
N THR A 108 -8.06 8.48 -2.69
CA THR A 108 -7.57 9.85 -2.61
C THR A 108 -6.56 10.01 -1.48
N THR A 109 -6.82 9.40 -0.32
CA THR A 109 -5.86 9.37 0.80
C THR A 109 -4.55 8.71 0.37
N CYS A 110 -4.62 7.59 -0.34
CA CYS A 110 -3.45 6.90 -0.88
C CYS A 110 -2.69 7.77 -1.88
N PHE A 111 -3.40 8.46 -2.78
CA PHE A 111 -2.82 9.38 -3.76
C PHE A 111 -2.06 10.52 -3.08
N ILE A 112 -2.72 11.27 -2.19
CA ILE A 112 -2.11 12.41 -1.49
C ILE A 112 -0.95 11.96 -0.62
N SER A 113 -1.09 10.84 0.10
CA SER A 113 -0.01 10.28 0.92
C SER A 113 1.21 9.87 0.08
N SER A 114 0.98 9.24 -1.08
CA SER A 114 2.07 8.86 -2.00
C SER A 114 2.79 10.08 -2.57
N LEU A 115 2.04 11.13 -2.93
CA LEU A 115 2.63 12.39 -3.40
C LEU A 115 3.43 13.08 -2.29
N ALA A 116 2.93 13.10 -1.05
CA ALA A 116 3.66 13.66 0.08
C ALA A 116 4.99 12.93 0.30
N VAL A 117 4.98 11.59 0.22
CA VAL A 117 6.22 10.79 0.27
C VAL A 117 7.14 11.13 -0.90
N CYS A 118 6.62 11.20 -2.12
CA CYS A 118 7.41 11.53 -3.31
C CYS A 118 8.07 12.90 -3.17
N VAL A 119 7.34 13.94 -2.74
CA VAL A 119 7.89 15.28 -2.52
C VAL A 119 8.96 15.28 -1.42
N LEU A 120 8.78 14.54 -0.32
CA LEU A 120 9.79 14.39 0.72
C LEU A 120 11.06 13.70 0.20
N LEU A 121 10.91 12.70 -0.68
CA LEU A 121 12.02 11.97 -1.28
C LEU A 121 12.69 12.70 -2.43
N VAL A 122 11.98 13.52 -3.21
CA VAL A 122 12.56 14.31 -4.29
C VAL A 122 13.18 15.60 -3.75
N GLY A 123 12.58 16.23 -2.74
CA GLY A 123 12.97 17.53 -2.18
C GLY A 123 14.31 17.59 -1.45
N GLY A 124 15.18 16.58 -1.58
CA GLY A 124 16.52 16.60 -1.00
C GLY A 124 16.59 16.46 0.53
N PHE A 125 15.45 16.46 1.25
CA PHE A 125 15.44 16.47 2.72
C PHE A 125 16.36 15.39 3.33
N PRO A 126 17.15 15.74 4.37
CA PRO A 126 18.13 14.82 4.94
C PRO A 126 17.42 13.69 5.69
N LEU A 127 17.38 12.50 5.09
CA LEU A 127 16.92 11.25 5.75
C LEU A 127 17.77 10.86 6.97
N LYS A 128 18.94 11.48 7.14
CA LYS A 128 19.74 11.36 8.37
C LYS A 128 18.99 11.96 9.58
N HIS A 129 18.12 12.94 9.36
CA HIS A 129 17.37 13.57 10.43
C HIS A 129 16.15 12.71 10.83
N ARG A 130 16.07 12.35 12.11
CA ARG A 130 15.07 11.39 12.65
C ARG A 130 13.63 11.79 12.35
N PHE A 131 13.32 13.09 12.34
CA PHE A 131 11.97 13.60 12.04
C PHE A 131 11.51 13.27 10.61
N PHE A 132 12.34 13.49 9.59
CA PHE A 132 11.97 13.22 8.19
C PHE A 132 11.81 11.72 7.92
N THR A 133 12.69 10.91 8.48
CA THR A 133 12.58 9.44 8.38
C THR A 133 11.32 8.92 9.08
N TRP A 134 10.93 9.54 10.20
CA TRP A 134 9.68 9.22 10.88
C TRP A 134 8.46 9.63 10.04
N LEU A 135 8.43 10.85 9.50
CA LEU A 135 7.35 11.34 8.64
C LEU A 135 7.20 10.48 7.37
N LEU A 136 8.32 10.14 6.73
CA LEU A 136 8.38 9.23 5.59
C LEU A 136 7.80 7.85 5.94
N SER A 137 8.19 7.30 7.10
CA SER A 137 7.70 6.00 7.55
C SER A 137 6.19 6.01 7.79
N ILE A 138 5.65 7.08 8.38
CA ILE A 138 4.20 7.24 8.57
C ILE A 138 3.50 7.38 7.22
N GLY A 139 4.00 8.23 6.32
CA GLY A 139 3.44 8.42 4.98
C GLY A 139 3.41 7.11 4.19
N MET A 140 4.48 6.30 4.25
CA MET A 140 4.48 4.97 3.62
C MET A 140 3.45 4.02 4.22
N CYS A 141 3.28 4.01 5.55
CA CYS A 141 2.28 3.18 6.20
C CYS A 141 0.86 3.60 5.83
N ILE A 142 0.56 4.90 5.84
CA ILE A 142 -0.73 5.44 5.40
C ILE A 142 -0.98 5.06 3.95
N THR A 143 0.01 5.23 3.07
CA THR A 143 -0.07 4.86 1.65
C THR A 143 -0.42 3.40 1.46
N ILE A 144 0.34 2.47 2.07
CA ILE A 144 0.10 1.03 1.91
C ILE A 144 -1.24 0.60 2.52
N SER A 145 -1.61 1.16 3.67
CA SER A 145 -2.89 0.87 4.33
C SER A 145 -4.07 1.33 3.47
N SER A 146 -4.02 2.56 2.99
CA SER A 146 -5.06 3.14 2.15
C SER A 146 -5.14 2.43 0.79
N LEU A 147 -4.00 2.07 0.17
CA LEU A 147 -3.97 1.25 -1.05
C LEU A 147 -4.67 -0.10 -0.86
N THR A 148 -4.45 -0.75 0.28
CA THR A 148 -5.08 -2.04 0.63
C THR A 148 -6.60 -1.88 0.78
N LEU A 149 -7.05 -0.83 1.46
CA LEU A 149 -8.48 -0.53 1.63
C LEU A 149 -9.15 -0.15 0.31
N THR A 150 -8.49 0.65 -0.53
CA THR A 150 -8.93 0.93 -1.90
C THR A 150 -9.11 -0.36 -2.70
N TYR A 151 -8.15 -1.28 -2.63
CA TYR A 151 -8.27 -2.57 -3.31
C TYR A 151 -9.46 -3.38 -2.79
N MET A 152 -9.67 -3.40 -1.47
CA MET A 152 -10.82 -4.08 -0.85
C MET A 152 -12.16 -3.57 -1.37
N TYR A 153 -12.41 -2.27 -1.28
CA TYR A 153 -13.68 -1.71 -1.74
C TYR A 153 -13.83 -1.84 -3.26
N GLY A 154 -12.77 -1.60 -4.03
CA GLY A 154 -12.79 -1.75 -5.49
C GLY A 154 -13.10 -3.17 -5.95
N ALA A 155 -12.42 -4.17 -5.38
CA ALA A 155 -12.64 -5.58 -5.71
C ALA A 155 -14.03 -6.06 -5.28
N GLY A 156 -14.52 -5.59 -4.13
CA GLY A 156 -15.86 -5.90 -3.63
C GLY A 156 -16.95 -5.43 -4.57
N MET A 157 -16.85 -4.20 -5.09
CA MET A 157 -17.88 -3.67 -5.99
C MET A 157 -17.84 -4.26 -7.41
N VAL A 158 -16.68 -4.70 -7.90
CA VAL A 158 -16.55 -5.26 -9.27
C VAL A 158 -16.88 -6.76 -9.31
N THR A 159 -16.85 -7.45 -8.18
CA THR A 159 -17.10 -8.89 -8.11
C THR A 159 -18.57 -9.16 -7.79
N PRO A 160 -19.30 -9.97 -8.58
CA PRO A 160 -20.67 -10.35 -8.27
C PRO A 160 -20.81 -11.02 -6.88
N ASP A 161 -21.87 -10.68 -6.16
CA ASP A 161 -22.14 -11.16 -4.79
C ASP A 161 -22.14 -12.70 -4.65
N THR A 162 -22.52 -13.42 -5.71
CA THR A 162 -22.56 -14.89 -5.73
C THR A 162 -21.16 -15.49 -5.60
N LEU A 163 -20.16 -14.88 -6.25
CA LEU A 163 -18.74 -15.25 -6.13
C LEU A 163 -18.14 -14.72 -4.83
N TRP A 164 -18.54 -13.50 -4.45
CA TRP A 164 -18.06 -12.87 -3.23
C TRP A 164 -18.43 -13.69 -1.99
N LYS A 165 -19.70 -14.10 -1.84
CA LYS A 165 -20.16 -14.83 -0.66
C LYS A 165 -19.62 -16.25 -0.53
N SER A 166 -19.45 -16.96 -1.65
CA SER A 166 -19.17 -18.42 -1.66
C SER A 166 -17.74 -18.78 -1.24
N THR A 167 -16.73 -18.09 -1.78
CA THR A 167 -15.31 -18.45 -1.54
C THR A 167 -14.46 -17.22 -1.27
N ALA A 168 -14.71 -16.12 -1.97
CA ALA A 168 -13.91 -14.92 -1.81
C ALA A 168 -14.05 -14.35 -0.40
N SER A 169 -15.25 -14.30 0.19
CA SER A 169 -15.52 -13.76 1.53
C SER A 169 -14.56 -14.34 2.57
N SER A 170 -14.46 -15.66 2.65
CA SER A 170 -13.62 -16.36 3.62
C SER A 170 -12.11 -16.12 3.42
N LEU A 171 -11.65 -16.01 2.17
CA LEU A 171 -10.25 -15.78 1.85
C LEU A 171 -9.89 -14.30 2.03
N PHE A 172 -10.76 -13.42 1.55
CA PHE A 172 -10.59 -11.98 1.58
C PHE A 172 -10.61 -11.47 3.02
N GLU A 173 -11.53 -11.98 3.84
CA GLU A 173 -11.58 -11.72 5.27
C GLU A 173 -10.27 -12.13 5.97
N LYS A 174 -9.75 -13.35 5.70
CA LYS A 174 -8.45 -13.79 6.25
C LYS A 174 -7.29 -12.92 5.80
N VAL A 175 -7.24 -12.55 4.52
CA VAL A 175 -6.20 -11.68 3.97
C VAL A 175 -6.27 -10.30 4.62
N ILE A 176 -7.46 -9.71 4.77
CA ILE A 176 -7.66 -8.45 5.48
C ILE A 176 -7.22 -8.58 6.93
N TYR A 177 -7.59 -9.64 7.65
CA TYR A 177 -7.17 -9.82 9.04
C TYR A 177 -5.65 -9.91 9.19
N ILE A 178 -4.99 -10.65 8.30
CA ILE A 178 -3.52 -10.73 8.25
C ILE A 178 -2.94 -9.34 7.97
N TRP A 179 -3.51 -8.60 7.01
CA TRP A 179 -3.08 -7.24 6.69
C TRP A 179 -3.29 -6.26 7.85
N ILE A 180 -4.46 -6.25 8.49
CA ILE A 180 -4.77 -5.42 9.66
C ILE A 180 -3.82 -5.79 10.81
N SER A 181 -3.54 -7.08 11.02
CA SER A 181 -2.57 -7.52 12.03
C SER A 181 -1.16 -7.01 11.73
N LEU A 182 -0.72 -7.09 10.47
CA LEU A 182 0.56 -6.54 10.02
C LEU A 182 0.62 -5.02 10.18
N LEU A 183 -0.44 -4.30 9.80
CA LEU A 183 -0.54 -2.85 9.96
C LEU A 183 -0.56 -2.45 11.43
N GLY A 184 -1.29 -3.18 12.27
CA GLY A 184 -1.31 -3.00 13.72
C GLY A 184 0.07 -3.21 14.32
N LEU A 185 0.80 -4.23 13.90
CA LEU A 185 2.19 -4.48 14.33
C LEU A 185 3.12 -3.35 13.87
N VAL A 186 3.02 -2.91 12.63
CA VAL A 186 3.84 -1.81 12.09
C VAL A 186 3.52 -0.51 12.81
N ALA A 187 2.24 -0.14 12.96
CA ALA A 187 1.79 1.03 13.69
C ALA A 187 2.25 0.97 15.16
N PHE A 188 2.14 -0.19 15.81
CA PHE A 188 2.65 -0.40 17.15
C PHE A 188 4.15 -0.17 17.23
N VAL A 189 4.94 -0.72 16.30
CA VAL A 189 6.39 -0.48 16.23
C VAL A 189 6.72 1.00 15.99
N LEU A 190 5.96 1.69 15.14
CA LEU A 190 6.15 3.13 14.89
C LEU A 190 5.77 3.98 16.10
N CYS A 191 4.67 3.66 16.77
CA CYS A 191 4.25 4.28 18.02
C CYS A 191 5.27 4.05 19.13
N LEU A 192 5.79 2.82 19.30
CA LEU A 192 6.86 2.52 20.24
C LEU A 192 8.11 3.33 19.92
N ARG A 193 8.53 3.39 18.66
CA ARG A 193 9.68 4.21 18.25
C ARG A 193 9.49 5.70 18.51
N LEU A 194 8.25 6.19 18.43
CA LEU A 194 7.86 7.57 18.75
C LEU A 194 7.90 7.81 20.27
N ILE A 195 7.26 6.96 21.07
CA ILE A 195 7.25 7.08 22.54
C ILE A 195 8.68 7.04 23.07
N VAL A 196 9.47 6.06 22.62
CA VAL A 196 10.89 5.96 22.97
C VAL A 196 11.63 7.24 22.54
N TRP A 197 11.34 7.80 21.36
CA TRP A 197 11.95 9.06 20.96
C TRP A 197 11.57 10.23 21.87
N ILE A 198 10.29 10.44 22.16
CA ILE A 198 9.82 11.54 23.02
C ILE A 198 10.42 11.41 24.42
N VAL A 199 10.42 10.20 24.99
CA VAL A 199 11.00 9.96 26.32
C VAL A 199 12.51 10.26 26.33
N PHE A 200 13.27 9.78 25.33
CA PHE A 200 14.71 10.05 25.25
C PHE A 200 15.08 11.46 24.78
N ALA A 201 14.18 12.19 24.12
CA ALA A 201 14.42 13.58 23.71
C ALA A 201 14.00 14.58 24.79
N CYS A 202 13.08 14.19 25.68
CA CYS A 202 12.60 15.00 26.80
C CYS A 202 13.47 14.85 28.07
N MET A 203 14.30 13.81 28.16
CA MET A 203 15.26 13.58 29.25
C MET A 203 16.66 14.06 28.84
#